data_AF-A0A7D7ZL40-F1
#
_entry.id   AF-A0A7D7ZL40-F1
#
_cell.length_a   1.000
_cell.length_b   1.000
_cell.length_c   1.000
_cell.angle_alpha   90.00
_cell.angle_beta   90.00
_cell.angle_gamma   90.00
#
_symmetry.space_group_name_H-M   'P 1'
#
loop_
_entity.id
_entity.type
_entity.pdbx_description
1 polymer ?
#
loop_
_entity_poly.entity_id
_entity_poly.type
_entity_poly.pdbx_seq_one_letter_code
_entity_poly.pdbx_strand_id
1 'polypeptide(L)'
;MQSMKITFLIIFIVISCAASFWLGGKTAINRVSKTIDGMQTQLAFGHKKTYDEIYADLNNGCKKAALSRLSFAMDEQMMLMADYFQSNNDSRLEDYIKLRDPNLINTLHSYKVDWKKTWKISPCN
;
A
#
# COMPACT_ATOMS: atom_id res chain seq x y z
N MET A 1 -42.99 -32.79 25.57
CA MET A 1 -42.85 -32.43 24.13
C MET A 1 -42.49 -30.95 23.90
N GLN A 2 -42.98 -30.01 24.73
CA GLN A 2 -42.71 -28.57 24.59
C GLN A 2 -41.24 -28.19 24.87
N SER A 3 -40.61 -28.75 25.91
CA SER A 3 -39.20 -28.47 26.23
C SER A 3 -38.23 -28.93 25.14
N MET A 4 -38.52 -30.05 24.47
CA MET A 4 -37.68 -30.56 23.37
C MET A 4 -37.70 -29.62 22.16
N LYS A 5 -38.87 -29.03 21.83
CA LYS A 5 -39.00 -28.04 20.74
C LYS A 5 -38.21 -26.77 21.03
N ILE A 6 -38.19 -26.32 22.28
CA ILE A 6 -37.44 -25.12 22.70
C ILE A 6 -35.93 -25.38 22.58
N THR A 7 -35.44 -26.56 23.00
CA THR A 7 -34.03 -26.93 22.86
C THR A 7 -33.58 -26.96 21.39
N PHE A 8 -34.37 -27.57 20.50
CA PHE A 8 -34.06 -27.56 19.06
C PHE A 8 -34.01 -26.16 18.47
N LEU A 9 -34.93 -25.27 18.88
CA LEU A 9 -34.96 -23.90 18.42
C LEU A 9 -33.72 -23.11 18.89
N ILE A 10 -33.28 -23.30 20.13
CA ILE A 10 -32.04 -22.68 20.65
C ILE A 10 -30.83 -23.17 19.86
N ILE A 11 -30.70 -24.47 19.64
CA ILE A 11 -29.59 -25.05 18.88
C ILE A 11 -29.57 -24.48 17.46
N PHE A 12 -30.73 -24.38 16.80
CA PHE A 12 -30.82 -23.82 15.46
C PHE A 12 -30.39 -22.35 15.42
N ILE A 13 -30.80 -21.54 16.41
CA ILE A 13 -30.37 -20.14 16.52
C ILE A 13 -28.85 -20.05 16.68
N VAL A 14 -28.27 -20.84 17.59
CA VAL A 14 -26.82 -20.83 17.84
C VAL A 14 -26.05 -21.21 16.58
N ILE A 15 -26.49 -22.25 15.85
CA ILE A 15 -25.88 -22.67 14.59
C ILE A 15 -26.00 -21.57 13.53
N SER A 16 -27.16 -20.92 13.41
CA SER A 16 -27.38 -19.82 12.47
C SER A 16 -26.47 -18.62 12.77
N CYS A 17 -26.32 -18.24 14.04
CA CYS A 17 -25.40 -17.19 14.47
C CYS A 17 -23.94 -17.54 14.13
N ALA A 18 -23.52 -18.78 14.42
CA ALA A 18 -22.16 -19.24 14.12
C ALA A 18 -21.88 -19.26 12.62
N ALA A 19 -22.82 -19.76 11.81
CA ALA A 19 -22.71 -19.77 10.35
C ALA A 19 -22.64 -18.35 9.76
N SER A 20 -23.48 -17.44 10.26
CA SER A 20 -23.51 -16.04 9.84
C SER A 20 -22.19 -15.33 10.16
N PHE A 21 -21.64 -15.55 11.37
CA PHE A 21 -20.35 -15.01 11.77
C PHE A 21 -19.21 -15.53 10.89
N TRP A 22 -19.18 -16.84 10.62
CA TRP A 22 -18.15 -17.45 9.78
C TRP A 22 -18.19 -16.96 8.33
N LEU A 23 -19.40 -16.91 7.73
CA LEU A 23 -19.59 -16.37 6.39
C LEU A 23 -19.25 -14.88 6.32
N GLY A 24 -19.64 -14.10 7.34
CA GLY A 24 -19.29 -12.69 7.47
C GLY A 24 -17.78 -12.48 7.54
N GLY A 25 -17.08 -13.24 8.37
CA GLY A 25 -15.62 -13.18 8.48
C GLY A 25 -14.92 -13.52 7.17
N LYS A 26 -15.32 -14.61 6.52
CA LYS A 26 -14.74 -15.03 5.23
C LYS A 26 -14.96 -14.00 4.12
N THR A 27 -16.16 -13.43 4.03
CA THR A 27 -16.48 -12.40 3.03
C THR A 27 -15.74 -11.10 3.30
N ALA A 28 -15.60 -10.69 4.57
CA ALA A 28 -14.82 -9.52 4.95
C ALA A 28 -13.33 -9.67 4.59
N ILE A 29 -12.71 -10.80 4.95
CA ILE A 29 -11.30 -11.08 4.62
C ILE A 29 -11.10 -11.08 3.10
N ASN A 30 -11.98 -11.75 2.36
CA ASN A 30 -11.90 -11.76 0.89
C ASN A 30 -12.02 -10.36 0.29
N ARG A 31 -12.88 -9.49 0.85
CA ARG A 31 -13.03 -8.12 0.39
C ARG A 31 -11.78 -7.29 0.67
N VAL A 32 -11.22 -7.41 1.88
CA VAL A 32 -9.97 -6.72 2.25
C VAL A 32 -8.82 -7.19 1.36
N SER A 33 -8.69 -8.50 1.12
CA SER A 33 -7.68 -9.06 0.21
C SER A 33 -7.81 -8.46 -1.19
N LYS A 34 -9.02 -8.46 -1.78
CA LYS A 34 -9.25 -7.87 -3.11
C LYS A 34 -8.94 -6.38 -3.16
N THR A 35 -9.24 -5.64 -2.10
CA THR A 35 -8.88 -4.22 -2.02
C THR A 35 -7.36 -4.03 -1.98
N ILE A 36 -6.65 -4.83 -1.19
CA ILE A 36 -5.18 -4.82 -1.12
C ILE A 36 -4.59 -5.17 -2.50
N ASP A 37 -5.07 -6.23 -3.14
CA ASP A 37 -4.62 -6.64 -4.49
C ASP A 37 -4.88 -5.54 -5.53
N GLY A 38 -6.03 -4.88 -5.43
CA GLY A 38 -6.38 -3.74 -6.28
C GLY A 38 -5.44 -2.55 -6.08
N MET A 39 -5.13 -2.19 -4.82
CA MET A 39 -4.17 -1.13 -4.49
C MET A 39 -2.76 -1.47 -4.99
N GLN A 40 -2.30 -2.71 -4.79
CA GLN A 40 -1.00 -3.16 -5.30
C GLN A 40 -0.94 -3.12 -6.82
N THR A 41 -2.01 -3.51 -7.50
CA THR A 41 -2.10 -3.46 -8.97
C THR A 41 -2.05 -2.02 -9.48
N GLN A 42 -2.76 -1.09 -8.83
CA GLN A 42 -2.73 0.32 -9.19
C GLN A 42 -1.34 0.95 -8.99
N LEU A 43 -0.68 0.63 -7.87
CA LEU A 43 0.71 1.06 -7.62
C LEU A 43 1.67 0.51 -8.67
N ALA A 44 1.58 -0.79 -8.97
CA ALA A 44 2.42 -1.43 -10.00
C ALA A 44 2.19 -0.82 -11.39
N PHE A 45 0.94 -0.50 -11.74
CA PHE A 45 0.64 0.20 -12.99
C PHE A 45 1.28 1.60 -13.04
N GLY A 46 1.19 2.36 -11.94
CA GLY A 46 1.85 3.66 -11.81
C GLY A 46 3.36 3.56 -12.00
N HIS A 47 4.02 2.65 -11.28
CA HIS A 47 5.46 2.40 -11.42
C HIS A 47 5.84 2.02 -12.85
N LYS A 48 5.09 1.10 -13.47
CA LYS A 48 5.35 0.69 -14.85
C LYS A 48 5.31 1.89 -15.81
N LYS A 49 4.27 2.73 -15.71
CA LYS A 49 4.14 3.93 -16.53
C LYS A 49 5.35 4.85 -16.37
N THR A 50 5.76 5.13 -15.13
CA THR A 50 6.94 5.96 -14.85
C THR A 50 8.22 5.37 -15.43
N TYR A 51 8.40 4.04 -15.36
CA TYR A 51 9.55 3.38 -15.97
C TYR A 51 9.52 3.43 -17.50
N ASP A 52 8.36 3.26 -18.12
CA ASP A 52 8.20 3.40 -19.57
C ASP A 52 8.58 4.83 -20.03
N GLU A 53 8.17 5.86 -19.27
CA GLU A 53 8.52 7.26 -19.55
C GLU A 53 10.03 7.53 -19.39
N ILE A 54 10.66 7.03 -18.32
CA ILE A 54 12.10 7.14 -18.11
C ILE A 54 12.85 6.42 -19.24
N TYR A 55 12.40 5.22 -19.62
CA TYR A 55 12.99 4.44 -20.70
C TYR A 55 12.87 5.16 -22.04
N ALA A 56 11.72 5.76 -22.34
CA ALA A 56 11.53 6.58 -23.53
C ALA A 56 12.46 7.80 -23.55
N ASP A 57 12.59 8.52 -22.42
CA ASP A 57 13.52 9.64 -22.30
C ASP A 57 14.98 9.20 -22.55
N LEU A 58 15.38 8.05 -22.01
CA LEU A 58 16.72 7.50 -22.24
C LEU A 58 16.95 7.09 -23.71
N ASN A 59 15.99 6.42 -24.34
CA ASN A 59 16.09 6.01 -25.74
C ASN A 59 16.16 7.20 -26.70
N ASN A 60 15.53 8.32 -26.35
CA ASN A 60 15.60 9.56 -27.12
C ASN A 60 16.85 10.40 -26.81
N GLY A 61 17.78 9.91 -25.98
CA GLY A 61 18.99 10.65 -25.58
C GLY A 61 18.73 11.76 -24.55
N CYS A 62 17.50 11.86 -24.03
CA CYS A 62 17.06 12.90 -23.10
C CYS A 62 17.40 12.58 -21.65
N LYS A 63 18.70 12.47 -21.36
CA LYS A 63 19.24 12.13 -20.03
C LYS A 63 18.74 13.04 -18.91
N LYS A 64 18.62 14.35 -19.15
CA LYS A 64 18.14 15.31 -18.14
C LYS A 64 16.67 15.08 -17.76
N ALA A 65 15.82 14.79 -18.76
CA ALA A 65 14.41 14.46 -18.53
C ALA A 65 14.29 13.15 -17.75
N ALA A 66 15.01 12.11 -18.16
CA ALA A 66 15.05 10.81 -17.48
C ALA A 66 15.48 10.94 -16.01
N LEU A 67 16.57 11.68 -15.73
CA LEU A 67 17.05 11.92 -14.36
C LEU A 67 16.03 12.73 -13.53
N SER A 68 15.39 13.73 -14.14
CA SER A 68 14.36 14.52 -13.48
C SER A 68 13.16 13.67 -13.09
N ARG A 69 12.70 12.77 -13.97
CA ARG A 69 11.59 11.84 -13.68
C ARG A 69 11.96 10.83 -12.61
N LEU A 70 13.17 10.25 -12.71
CA LEU A 70 13.65 9.30 -11.71
C LEU A 70 13.74 9.95 -10.33
N SER A 71 14.31 11.15 -10.24
CA SER A 71 14.40 11.89 -8.98
C SER A 71 13.02 12.18 -8.39
N PHE A 72 12.05 12.55 -9.23
CA PHE A 72 10.67 12.76 -8.79
C PHE A 72 10.03 11.47 -8.25
N ALA A 73 10.17 10.36 -8.99
CA ALA A 73 9.64 9.07 -8.56
C ALA A 73 10.24 8.60 -7.23
N MET A 74 11.55 8.78 -7.05
CA MET A 74 12.23 8.46 -5.78
C MET A 74 11.71 9.32 -4.63
N ASP A 75 11.53 10.62 -4.86
CA ASP A 75 11.01 11.54 -3.84
C ASP A 75 9.56 11.22 -3.45
N GLU A 76 8.72 10.85 -4.41
CA GLU A 76 7.35 10.39 -4.17
C GLU A 76 7.31 9.14 -3.29
N GLN A 77 8.14 8.13 -3.60
CA GLN A 77 8.24 6.94 -2.74
C GLN A 77 8.78 7.29 -1.36
N MET A 78 9.73 8.22 -1.27
CA MET A 78 10.30 8.69 -0.02
C MET A 78 9.24 9.37 0.85
N MET A 79 8.43 10.25 0.27
CA MET A 79 7.30 10.91 0.93
C MET A 79 6.27 9.90 1.45
N LEU A 80 5.86 8.92 0.62
CA LEU A 80 4.89 7.90 1.02
C LEU A 80 5.39 7.07 2.21
N MET A 81 6.65 6.62 2.16
CA MET A 81 7.24 5.86 3.26
C MET A 81 7.38 6.74 4.51
N ALA A 82 7.87 7.97 4.37
CA ALA A 82 8.06 8.88 5.49
C ALA A 82 6.73 9.22 6.18
N ASP A 83 5.69 9.54 5.41
CA ASP A 83 4.34 9.83 5.90
C ASP A 83 3.77 8.65 6.70
N TYR A 84 3.96 7.43 6.20
CA TYR A 84 3.59 6.21 6.92
C TYR A 84 4.34 6.06 8.25
N PHE A 85 5.66 6.15 8.26
CA PHE A 85 6.48 5.95 9.47
C PHE A 85 6.34 7.07 10.51
N GLN A 86 6.05 8.29 10.07
CA GLN A 86 5.81 9.41 10.98
C GLN A 86 4.41 9.33 11.60
N SER A 87 3.45 8.72 10.88
CA SER A 87 2.07 8.58 11.35
C SER A 87 1.80 7.27 12.10
N ASN A 88 2.62 6.24 11.90
CA ASN A 88 2.39 4.90 12.44
C ASN A 88 3.64 4.38 13.14
N ASN A 89 3.45 3.77 14.31
CA ASN A 89 4.50 3.08 15.05
C ASN A 89 4.48 1.57 14.73
N ASP A 90 4.94 1.20 13.53
CA ASP A 90 5.04 -0.20 13.08
C ASP A 90 6.47 -0.74 13.27
N SER A 91 6.74 -1.29 14.46
CA SER A 91 8.05 -1.85 14.81
C SER A 91 8.49 -2.98 13.89
N ARG A 92 7.55 -3.76 13.36
CA ARG A 92 7.87 -4.89 12.47
C ARG A 92 8.37 -4.39 11.12
N LEU A 93 7.73 -3.35 10.57
CA LEU A 93 8.18 -2.74 9.33
C LEU A 93 9.50 -1.98 9.51
N GLU A 94 9.69 -1.34 10.66
CA GLU A 94 10.95 -0.69 11.03
C GLU A 94 12.12 -1.69 11.05
N ASP A 95 11.96 -2.83 11.73
CA ASP A 95 12.97 -3.89 11.77
C ASP A 95 13.27 -4.46 10.37
N TYR A 96 12.24 -4.62 9.54
CA TYR A 96 12.39 -5.04 8.16
C TYR A 96 13.22 -4.07 7.32
N ILE A 97 13.00 -2.75 7.48
CA ILE A 97 13.79 -1.73 6.79
C ILE A 97 15.21 -1.70 7.32
N LYS A 98 15.42 -1.69 8.65
CA LYS A 98 16.75 -1.68 9.25
C LYS A 98 17.63 -2.84 8.77
N LEU A 99 17.04 -4.02 8.56
CA LEU A 99 17.74 -5.18 8.03
C LEU A 99 18.26 -4.97 6.59
N ARG A 100 17.59 -4.15 5.79
CA ARG A 100 17.89 -3.97 4.36
C ARG A 100 18.64 -2.67 4.05
N ASP A 101 18.28 -1.60 4.75
CA ASP A 101 18.92 -0.30 4.69
C ASP A 101 18.88 0.34 6.08
N PRO A 102 19.94 0.16 6.89
CA PRO A 102 19.98 0.67 8.26
C PRO A 102 19.99 2.21 8.34
N ASN A 103 20.34 2.90 7.26
CA ASN A 103 20.38 4.37 7.23
C ASN A 103 19.02 4.96 6.84
N LEU A 104 18.22 4.23 6.06
CA LEU A 104 16.93 4.71 5.56
C LEU A 104 15.95 5.07 6.69
N ILE A 105 15.95 4.35 7.81
CA ILE A 105 15.01 4.61 8.90
C ILE A 105 15.20 6.00 9.51
N ASN A 106 16.45 6.43 9.71
CA ASN A 106 16.75 7.76 10.24
C ASN A 106 16.34 8.85 9.25
N THR A 107 16.53 8.58 7.95
CA THR A 107 16.04 9.46 6.88
C THR A 107 14.52 9.56 6.92
N LEU A 108 13.79 8.45 7.01
CA LEU A 108 12.33 8.41 7.06
C LEU A 108 11.73 9.26 8.20
N HIS A 109 12.29 9.15 9.41
CA HIS A 109 11.81 9.92 10.56
C HIS A 109 12.07 11.43 10.46
N SER A 110 13.17 11.83 9.79
CA SER A 110 13.55 13.24 9.65
C SER A 110 13.12 13.86 8.32
N TYR A 111 12.54 13.07 7.42
CA TYR A 111 12.16 13.52 6.09
C TYR A 111 11.00 14.52 6.15
N LYS A 112 11.16 15.67 5.47
CA LYS A 112 10.13 16.70 5.42
C LYS A 112 9.15 16.42 4.28
N VAL A 113 8.01 15.82 4.61
CA VAL A 113 6.94 15.53 3.66
C VAL A 113 6.28 16.84 3.18
N ASP A 114 6.22 17.06 1.87
CA ASP A 114 5.57 18.22 1.25
C ASP A 114 4.76 17.83 0.02
N TRP A 115 3.51 17.42 0.24
CA TRP A 115 2.56 17.05 -0.81
C TRP A 115 2.13 18.22 -1.71
N LYS A 116 2.41 19.47 -1.34
CA LYS A 116 2.07 20.65 -2.15
C LYS A 116 3.15 20.98 -3.17
N LYS A 117 4.30 20.32 -3.09
CA LYS A 117 5.43 20.55 -3.98
C LYS A 117 5.08 20.17 -5.42
N THR A 118 4.86 21.19 -6.25
CA THR A 118 4.66 21.00 -7.68
C THR A 118 6.01 20.81 -8.37
N TRP A 119 6.21 19.66 -9.01
CA TRP A 119 7.46 19.38 -9.74
C TRP A 119 7.37 19.73 -11.22
N LYS A 120 8.48 20.22 -11.78
CA LYS A 120 8.66 20.43 -13.21
C LYS A 120 9.63 19.41 -13.75
N ILE A 121 9.19 18.60 -14.71
CA ILE A 121 10.05 17.67 -15.43
C ILE A 121 10.86 18.46 -16.45
N SER A 122 12.17 18.29 -16.47
CA SER A 122 13.02 18.91 -17.50
C SER A 122 12.53 18.48 -18.89
N PRO A 123 12.36 19.42 -19.84
CA PRO A 123 12.02 19.04 -21.21
C PRO A 123 13.15 18.21 -21.84
N CYS A 124 12.74 17.40 -22.82
CA CYS A 124 13.62 16.71 -23.75
C CYS A 124 14.00 17.74 -24.82
N ASN A 125 15.26 18.20 -24.80
CA ASN A 125 15.82 19.14 -25.78
C ASN A 125 16.68 18.40 -26.78
#